data_AF-A0A8J4B523-F1
#
_entry.id   AF-A0A8J4B523-F1
#
_cell.length_a   1.000
_cell.length_b   1.000
_cell.length_c   1.000
_cell.angle_alpha   90.00
_cell.angle_beta   90.00
_cell.angle_gamma   90.00
#
_symmetry.space_group_name_H-M   'P 1'
#
loop_
_entity.id
_entity.type
_entity.pdbx_description
1 polymer ?
#
loop_
_entity_poly.entity_id
_entity_poly.type
_entity_poly.pdbx_seq_one_letter_code
_entity_poly.pdbx_strand_id
1 'polypeptide(L)'
;MYNSMTLLILLLSLASVSLAINHEGPILDNLKGSEVKFAKIFWDYDVTGRVTPTNQDGSPTESGASRLGYNYLIPFPERAAGLTYIGHAARLRLILERARNGERLRIGALGGSITAGHGVGGIDFSFTRYFMDWINLALPPNDKSRPSLMNDTTKHDFLNGAVPGTVSGYTSSCLHNHLIPDPDLVLVEFAINDSPISTWTLDGAVARRPFERLLRKLLRLPSKPAVVLINMYAVAPASNKYHHTAERDFGELASYYSLPSV
;
A
#
# COMPACT_ATOMS: atom_id res chain seq x y z
N MET A 1 -14.01 21.08 -28.72
CA MET A 1 -15.14 20.11 -28.73
C MET A 1 -14.95 18.90 -27.80
N TYR A 2 -13.80 18.69 -27.15
CA TYR A 2 -13.57 17.54 -26.25
C TYR A 2 -14.11 17.69 -24.80
N ASN A 3 -14.60 18.87 -24.40
CA ASN A 3 -15.03 19.13 -23.02
C ASN A 3 -16.52 18.81 -22.73
N SER A 4 -17.35 18.70 -23.76
CA SER A 4 -18.80 18.54 -23.58
C SER A 4 -19.22 17.09 -23.34
N MET A 5 -18.48 16.10 -23.88
CA MET A 5 -18.78 14.68 -23.66
C MET A 5 -18.45 14.24 -22.23
N THR A 6 -17.31 14.65 -21.69
CA THR A 6 -16.89 14.28 -20.33
C THR A 6 -17.83 14.86 -19.27
N LEU A 7 -18.32 16.08 -19.49
CA LEU A 7 -19.29 16.72 -18.60
C LEU A 7 -20.66 16.03 -18.67
N LEU A 8 -21.09 15.58 -19.85
CA LEU A 8 -22.34 14.86 -20.04
C LEU A 8 -22.33 13.47 -19.38
N ILE A 9 -21.21 12.75 -19.46
CA ILE A 9 -21.02 11.44 -18.81
C ILE A 9 -21.05 11.60 -17.28
N LEU A 10 -20.41 12.65 -16.75
CA LEU A 10 -20.48 12.96 -15.32
C LEU A 10 -21.91 13.29 -14.86
N LEU A 11 -22.63 14.12 -15.63
CA LEU A 11 -23.99 14.55 -15.32
C LEU A 11 -25.00 13.39 -15.39
N LEU A 12 -24.82 12.45 -16.31
CA LEU A 12 -25.66 11.25 -16.43
C LEU A 12 -25.47 10.29 -15.25
N SER A 13 -24.24 10.16 -14.75
CA SER A 13 -23.95 9.34 -13.56
C SER A 13 -24.53 9.92 -12.26
N LEU A 14 -24.68 11.25 -12.19
CA LEU A 14 -25.23 11.96 -11.03
C LEU A 14 -26.77 11.98 -10.99
N ALA A 15 -27.46 11.72 -12.11
CA ALA A 15 -28.91 11.85 -12.21
C ALA A 15 -29.68 10.53 -11.97
N SER A 16 -29.00 9.40 -11.71
CA SER A 16 -29.63 8.08 -11.51
C SER A 16 -30.65 7.70 -12.60
N VAL A 17 -30.51 8.21 -13.82
CA VAL A 17 -31.35 7.82 -14.95
C VAL A 17 -30.87 6.45 -15.41
N SER A 18 -31.50 5.41 -14.86
CA SER A 18 -31.31 4.04 -15.31
C SER A 18 -31.94 3.89 -16.70
N LEU A 19 -31.10 3.96 -17.74
CA LEU A 19 -31.37 3.17 -18.93
C LEU A 19 -31.24 1.72 -18.47
N ALA A 20 -32.34 0.97 -18.51
CA ALA A 20 -32.32 -0.47 -18.28
C ALA A 20 -31.51 -1.14 -19.39
N ILE A 21 -30.20 -1.14 -19.22
CA ILE A 21 -29.25 -1.89 -20.03
C ILE A 21 -29.20 -3.27 -19.39
N ASN A 22 -29.75 -4.27 -20.08
CA ASN A 22 -29.45 -5.67 -19.79
C ASN A 22 -27.93 -5.83 -19.93
N HIS A 23 -27.22 -5.79 -18.81
CA HIS A 23 -25.76 -5.83 -18.81
C HIS A 23 -25.28 -7.28 -18.70
N GLU A 24 -24.92 -7.88 -19.84
CA GLU A 24 -24.24 -9.19 -19.92
C GLU A 24 -22.77 -9.14 -19.45
N GLY A 25 -22.30 -8.00 -18.94
CA GLY A 25 -20.91 -7.80 -18.57
C GLY A 25 -20.39 -6.42 -18.95
N PRO A 26 -19.09 -6.16 -18.65
CA PRO A 26 -18.37 -5.02 -19.20
C PRO A 26 -18.05 -5.30 -20.67
N ILE A 27 -18.11 -4.28 -21.53
CA ILE A 27 -17.59 -4.37 -22.89
C ILE A 27 -16.06 -4.30 -22.81
N LEU A 28 -15.38 -5.39 -23.18
CA LEU A 28 -13.92 -5.56 -23.00
C LEU A 28 -13.12 -5.38 -24.30
N ASP A 29 -13.76 -4.86 -25.34
CA ASP A 29 -13.13 -4.64 -26.64
C ASP A 29 -11.99 -3.62 -26.50
N ASN A 30 -10.85 -3.90 -27.16
CA ASN A 30 -9.61 -3.09 -27.13
C ASN A 30 -8.78 -3.15 -25.84
N LEU A 31 -9.06 -4.07 -24.93
CA LEU A 31 -8.19 -4.35 -23.78
C LEU A 31 -7.17 -5.45 -24.10
N LYS A 32 -5.95 -5.32 -23.58
CA LYS A 32 -4.96 -6.41 -23.60
C LYS A 32 -5.47 -7.58 -22.76
N GLY A 33 -5.04 -8.81 -23.06
CA GLY A 33 -5.49 -9.99 -22.32
C GLY A 33 -5.30 -9.91 -20.79
N SER A 34 -4.27 -9.21 -20.32
CA SER A 34 -4.08 -8.92 -18.89
C SER A 34 -5.16 -7.99 -18.33
N GLU A 35 -5.61 -7.00 -19.09
CA GLU A 35 -6.62 -6.02 -18.70
C GLU A 35 -8.02 -6.64 -18.72
N VAL A 36 -8.32 -7.48 -19.72
CA VAL A 36 -9.56 -8.29 -19.80
C VAL A 36 -9.71 -9.17 -18.56
N LYS A 37 -8.62 -9.82 -18.11
CA LYS A 37 -8.62 -10.65 -16.91
C LYS A 37 -9.02 -9.86 -15.67
N PHE A 38 -8.43 -8.68 -15.46
CA PHE A 38 -8.78 -7.85 -14.31
C PHE A 38 -10.20 -7.32 -14.41
N ALA A 39 -10.63 -6.87 -15.58
CA ALA A 39 -11.96 -6.30 -15.77
C ALA A 39 -13.08 -7.32 -15.45
N LYS A 40 -12.91 -8.59 -15.82
CA LYS A 40 -13.85 -9.65 -15.42
C LYS A 40 -13.85 -9.88 -13.91
N ILE A 41 -12.66 -9.99 -13.30
CA ILE A 41 -12.54 -10.18 -11.85
C ILE A 41 -13.19 -9.02 -11.06
N PHE A 42 -13.05 -7.79 -11.52
CA PHE A 42 -13.70 -6.63 -10.91
C PHE A 42 -15.22 -6.60 -11.15
N TRP A 43 -15.67 -7.02 -12.33
CA TRP A 43 -17.10 -7.02 -12.66
C TRP A 43 -17.89 -8.07 -11.88
N ASP A 44 -17.28 -9.24 -11.67
CA ASP A 44 -17.89 -10.34 -10.93
C ASP A 44 -17.75 -10.16 -9.39
N TYR A 45 -17.09 -9.09 -8.94
CA TYR A 45 -16.86 -8.84 -7.52
C TYR A 45 -18.10 -8.28 -6.83
N ASP A 46 -18.78 -9.12 -6.05
CA ASP A 46 -19.83 -8.72 -5.13
C ASP A 46 -19.23 -8.30 -3.77
N VAL A 47 -19.24 -7.00 -3.50
CA VAL A 47 -18.74 -6.40 -2.25
C VAL A 47 -19.52 -6.87 -1.01
N THR A 48 -20.74 -7.38 -1.18
CA THR A 48 -21.61 -7.87 -0.10
C THR A 48 -21.57 -9.39 0.08
N GLY A 49 -21.04 -10.11 -0.92
CA GLY A 49 -20.83 -11.55 -0.88
C GLY A 49 -19.72 -11.88 0.10
N ARG A 50 -20.06 -12.40 1.29
CA ARG A 50 -19.06 -13.00 2.17
C ARG A 50 -18.41 -14.16 1.44
N VAL A 51 -17.08 -14.17 1.35
CA VAL A 51 -16.31 -15.34 0.89
C VAL A 51 -16.55 -16.49 1.87
N THR A 52 -17.57 -17.31 1.61
CA THR A 52 -17.62 -18.66 2.16
C THR A 52 -16.62 -19.49 1.38
N PRO A 53 -15.79 -20.33 2.03
CA PRO A 53 -14.98 -21.28 1.29
C PRO A 53 -15.94 -22.16 0.48
N THR A 54 -15.92 -22.02 -0.84
CA THR A 54 -16.50 -23.05 -1.70
C THR A 54 -15.67 -24.31 -1.46
N ASN A 55 -16.33 -25.39 -1.03
CA ASN A 55 -15.72 -26.71 -0.93
C ASN A 55 -14.87 -26.96 -2.18
N GLN A 56 -13.53 -26.94 -2.03
CA GLN A 56 -12.64 -27.22 -3.13
C GLN A 56 -12.57 -28.73 -3.32
N ASP A 57 -13.30 -29.23 -4.32
CA ASP A 57 -12.76 -30.31 -5.13
C ASP A 57 -11.54 -29.75 -5.85
N GLY A 58 -10.37 -30.27 -5.46
CA GLY A 58 -9.08 -29.86 -5.97
C GLY A 58 -8.96 -30.13 -7.46
N SER A 59 -8.97 -29.07 -8.27
CA SER A 59 -8.29 -29.07 -9.55
C SER A 59 -7.59 -27.72 -9.76
N PRO A 60 -6.28 -27.71 -10.08
CA PRO A 60 -5.57 -26.47 -10.33
C PRO A 60 -5.97 -25.94 -11.71
N THR A 61 -6.62 -24.79 -11.76
CA THR A 61 -6.82 -24.06 -13.00
C THR A 61 -5.48 -23.46 -13.46
N GLU A 62 -4.94 -24.00 -14.54
CA GLU A 62 -3.77 -23.49 -15.24
C GLU A 62 -3.98 -22.07 -15.77
N SER A 63 -3.12 -21.14 -15.36
CA SER A 63 -2.28 -20.31 -16.25
C SER A 63 -1.88 -18.98 -15.58
N GLY A 64 -0.57 -18.83 -15.40
CA GLY A 64 0.06 -17.61 -14.89
C GLY A 64 0.85 -17.84 -13.61
N ALA A 65 1.80 -18.77 -13.63
CA ALA A 65 2.84 -18.85 -12.63
C ALA A 65 3.58 -17.50 -12.54
N SER A 66 3.33 -16.73 -11.47
CA SER A 66 4.41 -15.90 -10.96
C SER A 66 5.46 -16.89 -10.44
N ARG A 67 6.72 -16.75 -10.89
CA ARG A 67 7.85 -17.65 -10.58
C ARG A 67 8.24 -17.72 -9.09
N LEU A 68 7.32 -17.37 -8.18
CA LEU A 68 7.51 -17.34 -6.73
C LEU A 68 6.59 -18.31 -5.96
N GLY A 69 5.71 -19.06 -6.64
CA GLY A 69 5.05 -20.22 -6.05
C GLY A 69 4.11 -19.95 -4.86
N TYR A 70 3.52 -18.76 -4.76
CA TYR A 70 2.56 -18.44 -3.68
C TYR A 70 1.12 -18.70 -4.09
N ASN A 71 0.38 -19.41 -3.23
CA ASN A 71 -1.08 -19.48 -3.28
C ASN A 71 -1.65 -18.36 -2.40
N TYR A 72 -2.41 -17.45 -2.98
CA TYR A 72 -3.08 -16.41 -2.21
C TYR A 72 -4.26 -17.02 -1.46
N LEU A 73 -4.26 -16.89 -0.13
CA LEU A 73 -5.41 -17.26 0.71
C LEU A 73 -6.61 -16.34 0.47
N ILE A 74 -6.32 -15.07 0.16
CA ILE A 74 -7.32 -14.03 -0.12
C ILE A 74 -7.46 -13.90 -1.66
N PRO A 75 -8.68 -13.98 -2.22
CA PRO A 75 -8.88 -13.84 -3.66
C PRO A 75 -8.45 -12.46 -4.17
N PHE A 76 -8.27 -12.34 -5.49
CA PHE A 76 -7.74 -11.11 -6.07
C PHE A 76 -8.61 -9.87 -5.81
N PRO A 77 -9.96 -9.91 -5.94
CA PRO A 77 -10.78 -8.73 -5.69
C PRO A 77 -10.57 -8.11 -4.30
N GLU A 78 -10.52 -8.92 -3.24
CA GLU A 78 -10.37 -8.44 -1.87
C GLU A 78 -8.95 -7.90 -1.63
N ARG A 79 -7.94 -8.50 -2.27
CA ARG A 79 -6.57 -7.93 -2.25
C ARG A 79 -6.50 -6.60 -3.00
N ALA A 80 -7.21 -6.49 -4.12
CA ALA A 80 -7.29 -5.26 -4.89
C ALA A 80 -8.06 -4.17 -4.14
N ALA A 81 -9.08 -4.53 -3.36
CA ALA A 81 -9.81 -3.62 -2.48
C ALA A 81 -8.94 -3.02 -1.36
N GLY A 82 -7.83 -3.69 -0.99
CA GLY A 82 -6.82 -3.14 -0.10
C GLY A 82 -6.00 -1.99 -0.70
N LEU A 83 -6.06 -1.76 -2.02
CA LEU A 83 -5.39 -0.62 -2.65
C LEU A 83 -6.23 0.66 -2.45
N THR A 84 -5.98 1.38 -1.37
CA THR A 84 -6.76 2.58 -1.01
C THR A 84 -6.47 3.77 -1.93
N TYR A 85 -5.22 3.93 -2.39
CA TYR A 85 -4.86 4.94 -3.37
C TYR A 85 -3.55 4.60 -4.08
N ILE A 86 -3.53 4.52 -5.41
CA ILE A 86 -2.30 4.21 -6.16
C ILE A 86 -1.40 5.44 -6.33
N GLY A 87 -2.02 6.61 -6.55
CA GLY A 87 -1.32 7.85 -6.85
C GLY A 87 -0.44 7.80 -8.10
N HIS A 88 0.50 8.74 -8.22
CA HIS A 88 1.41 8.78 -9.36
C HIS A 88 2.47 7.67 -9.31
N ALA A 89 2.78 7.14 -8.11
CA ALA A 89 3.70 6.03 -7.82
C ALA A 89 5.05 6.02 -8.56
N ALA A 90 5.53 7.14 -9.10
CA ALA A 90 6.68 7.14 -10.02
C ALA A 90 7.98 6.74 -9.32
N ARG A 91 8.18 7.20 -8.07
CA ARG A 91 9.33 6.76 -7.25
C ARG A 91 9.26 5.25 -6.99
N LEU A 92 8.09 4.73 -6.63
CA LEU A 92 7.91 3.30 -6.40
C LEU A 92 8.20 2.48 -7.67
N ARG A 93 7.69 2.90 -8.84
CA ARG A 93 7.98 2.24 -10.13
C ARG A 93 9.48 2.25 -10.45
N LEU A 94 10.16 3.37 -10.22
CA LEU A 94 11.60 3.48 -10.43
C LEU A 94 12.39 2.55 -9.50
N ILE A 95 12.04 2.49 -8.21
CA ILE A 95 12.68 1.60 -7.25
C ILE A 95 12.47 0.13 -7.60
N LEU A 96 11.26 -0.25 -7.99
CA LEU A 96 10.98 -1.61 -8.45
C LEU A 96 11.79 -1.95 -9.70
N GLU A 97 11.99 -1.00 -10.61
CA GLU A 97 12.82 -1.24 -11.79
C GLU A 97 14.31 -1.34 -11.48
N ARG A 98 14.82 -0.55 -10.52
CA ARG A 98 16.18 -0.72 -9.99
C ARG A 98 16.37 -2.14 -9.42
N ALA A 99 15.43 -2.63 -8.61
CA ALA A 99 15.48 -3.99 -8.08
C ALA A 99 15.37 -5.06 -9.17
N ARG A 100 14.53 -4.86 -10.20
CA ARG A 100 14.45 -5.77 -11.35
C ARG A 100 15.76 -5.87 -12.12
N ASN A 101 16.52 -4.78 -12.17
CA ASN A 101 17.87 -4.75 -12.74
C ASN A 101 18.95 -5.25 -11.77
N GLY A 102 18.54 -5.79 -10.62
CA GLY A 102 19.42 -6.44 -9.65
C GLY A 102 20.13 -5.47 -8.70
N GLU A 103 19.76 -4.19 -8.68
CA GLU A 103 20.31 -3.22 -7.75
C GLU A 103 19.88 -3.53 -6.31
N ARG A 104 20.83 -3.43 -5.37
CA ARG A 104 20.55 -3.55 -3.94
C ARG A 104 19.80 -2.33 -3.41
N LEU A 105 18.54 -2.54 -3.05
CA LEU A 105 17.74 -1.54 -2.34
C LEU A 105 18.05 -1.49 -0.84
N ARG A 106 17.86 -0.30 -0.25
CA ARG A 106 17.69 -0.07 1.19
C ARG A 106 16.23 0.21 1.48
N ILE A 107 15.62 -0.63 2.30
CA ILE A 107 14.19 -0.56 2.60
C ILE A 107 14.03 -0.23 4.08
N GLY A 108 13.29 0.84 4.37
CA GLY A 108 12.94 1.26 5.71
C GLY A 108 11.47 0.98 6.03
N ALA A 109 11.18 0.69 7.29
CA ALA A 109 9.82 0.71 7.82
C ALA A 109 9.75 1.64 9.03
N LEU A 110 8.73 2.49 9.05
CA LEU A 110 8.40 3.40 10.15
C LEU A 110 7.00 3.09 10.62
N GLY A 111 6.83 2.89 11.93
CA GLY A 111 5.51 2.74 12.50
C GLY A 111 5.49 2.51 13.99
N GLY A 112 4.31 2.12 14.47
CA GLY A 112 4.07 1.78 15.87
C GLY A 112 4.41 0.34 16.22
N SER A 113 3.68 -0.18 17.21
CA SER A 113 3.90 -1.52 17.76
C SER A 113 3.67 -2.66 16.75
N ILE A 114 2.70 -2.50 15.83
CA ILE A 114 2.43 -3.49 14.76
C ILE A 114 3.65 -3.62 13.85
N THR A 115 4.18 -2.50 13.38
CA THR A 115 5.40 -2.48 12.55
C THR A 115 6.61 -3.06 13.29
N ALA A 116 6.72 -2.85 14.60
CA ALA A 116 7.76 -3.47 15.43
C ALA A 116 7.58 -4.99 15.65
N GLY A 117 6.45 -5.58 15.28
CA GLY A 117 6.16 -7.02 15.44
C GLY A 117 5.50 -7.40 16.78
N HIS A 118 4.82 -6.46 17.45
CA HIS A 118 4.02 -6.80 18.64
C HIS A 118 2.85 -7.74 18.28
N GLY A 119 2.59 -8.71 19.16
CA GLY A 119 1.47 -9.65 19.01
C GLY A 119 1.71 -10.83 18.08
N VAL A 120 2.77 -10.78 17.25
CA VAL A 120 3.11 -11.86 16.29
C VAL A 120 4.34 -12.68 16.69
N GLY A 121 4.93 -12.41 17.86
CA GLY A 121 6.12 -13.13 18.36
C GLY A 121 7.45 -12.45 18.04
N GLY A 122 7.44 -11.19 17.60
CA GLY A 122 8.63 -10.38 17.37
C GLY A 122 8.81 -9.96 15.91
N ILE A 123 9.91 -9.24 15.65
CA ILE A 123 10.20 -8.64 14.34
C ILE A 123 10.27 -9.67 13.21
N ASP A 124 10.75 -10.89 13.49
CA ASP A 124 10.90 -11.98 12.51
C ASP A 124 9.57 -12.54 12.00
N PHE A 125 8.46 -12.20 12.65
CA PHE A 125 7.10 -12.59 12.25
C PHE A 125 6.25 -11.36 11.86
N SER A 126 6.86 -10.19 11.75
CA SER A 126 6.18 -8.96 11.37
C SER A 126 5.82 -8.95 9.87
N PHE A 127 4.80 -8.18 9.50
CA PHE A 127 4.45 -7.98 8.09
C PHE A 127 5.62 -7.39 7.28
N THR A 128 6.44 -6.55 7.91
CA THR A 128 7.63 -5.98 7.27
C THR A 128 8.66 -7.06 6.97
N ARG A 129 8.80 -8.05 7.85
CA ARG A 129 9.67 -9.20 7.61
C ARG A 129 9.16 -10.05 6.46
N TYR A 130 7.86 -10.37 6.42
CA TYR A 130 7.28 -11.12 5.31
C TYR A 130 7.39 -10.37 3.97
N PHE A 131 7.24 -9.05 3.97
CA PHE A 131 7.52 -8.23 2.80
C PHE A 131 8.98 -8.34 2.35
N MET A 132 9.93 -8.29 3.29
CA MET A 132 11.35 -8.43 2.99
C MET A 132 11.71 -9.83 2.46
N ASP A 133 11.14 -10.89 3.01
CA ASP A 133 11.34 -12.24 2.51
C ASP A 133 10.79 -12.38 1.08
N TRP A 134 9.58 -11.83 0.84
CA TRP A 134 8.98 -11.84 -0.48
C TRP A 134 9.81 -11.07 -1.50
N ILE A 135 10.25 -9.84 -1.21
CA ILE A 135 10.98 -9.04 -2.20
C ILE A 135 12.37 -9.61 -2.49
N ASN A 136 13.05 -10.20 -1.49
CA ASN A 136 14.33 -10.88 -1.70
C ASN A 136 14.19 -12.14 -2.57
N LEU A 137 13.06 -12.84 -2.50
CA LEU A 137 12.77 -13.96 -3.40
C LEU A 137 12.34 -13.46 -4.79
N ALA A 138 11.55 -12.39 -4.85
CA ALA A 138 10.98 -11.84 -6.07
C ALA A 138 12.02 -11.14 -6.96
N LEU A 139 12.88 -10.34 -6.35
CA LEU A 139 13.78 -9.39 -6.99
C LEU A 139 15.16 -9.41 -6.29
N PRO A 140 15.84 -10.57 -6.18
CA PRO A 140 17.11 -10.65 -5.45
C PRO A 140 18.15 -9.69 -6.04
N PRO A 141 18.94 -8.99 -5.20
CA PRO A 141 20.06 -8.19 -5.70
C PRO A 141 21.14 -9.10 -6.30
N ASN A 142 21.66 -8.72 -7.46
CA ASN A 142 22.79 -9.39 -8.11
C ASN A 142 23.94 -8.41 -8.44
N ASP A 143 23.68 -7.11 -8.39
CA ASP A 143 24.69 -6.08 -8.52
C ASP A 143 25.45 -5.91 -7.19
N LYS A 144 26.77 -6.02 -7.29
CA LYS A 144 27.70 -5.88 -6.16
C LYS A 144 28.31 -4.47 -6.06
N SER A 145 27.94 -3.56 -6.96
CA SER A 145 28.43 -2.18 -6.98
C SER A 145 28.09 -1.40 -5.71
N ARG A 146 26.92 -1.67 -5.13
CA ARG A 146 26.43 -1.03 -3.91
C ARG A 146 26.82 -1.86 -2.68
N PRO A 147 27.58 -1.27 -1.72
CA PRO A 147 27.97 -1.97 -0.49
C PRO A 147 26.75 -2.43 0.30
N SER A 148 26.82 -3.68 0.76
CA SER A 148 25.84 -4.27 1.68
C SER A 148 26.01 -3.65 3.07
N LEU A 149 24.91 -3.27 3.70
CA LEU A 149 24.91 -2.85 5.11
C LEU A 149 24.69 -4.03 6.04
N MET A 150 24.22 -5.15 5.49
CA MET A 150 24.08 -6.42 6.17
C MET A 150 25.27 -7.33 5.84
N ASN A 151 25.53 -8.34 6.68
CA ASN A 151 26.56 -9.36 6.40
C ASN A 151 26.20 -10.28 5.20
N ASP A 152 24.98 -10.17 4.68
CA ASP A 152 24.46 -11.01 3.61
C ASP A 152 24.29 -10.22 2.30
N THR A 153 25.22 -10.41 1.36
CA THR A 153 25.19 -9.74 0.05
C THR A 153 24.12 -10.27 -0.89
N THR A 154 23.38 -11.33 -0.53
CA THR A 154 22.29 -11.87 -1.37
C THR A 154 20.94 -11.19 -1.13
N LYS A 155 20.86 -10.25 -0.19
CA LYS A 155 19.59 -9.63 0.23
C LYS A 155 19.61 -8.11 0.19
N HIS A 156 18.47 -7.50 -0.07
CA HIS A 156 18.26 -6.08 0.15
C HIS A 156 18.52 -5.71 1.61
N ASP A 157 19.01 -4.50 1.84
CA ASP A 157 19.20 -3.99 3.18
C ASP A 157 17.84 -3.60 3.77
N PHE A 158 17.61 -3.93 5.04
CA PHE A 158 16.38 -3.61 5.73
C PHE A 158 16.64 -2.93 7.07
N LEU A 159 15.85 -1.89 7.35
CA LEU A 159 15.82 -1.20 8.63
C LEU A 159 14.37 -1.06 9.11
N ASN A 160 14.06 -1.69 10.23
CA ASN A 160 12.81 -1.44 10.93
C ASN A 160 13.05 -0.38 12.02
N GLY A 161 12.69 0.86 11.72
CA GLY A 161 12.77 2.01 12.62
C GLY A 161 11.50 2.23 13.44
N ALA A 162 10.66 1.20 13.61
CA ALA A 162 9.42 1.32 14.37
C ALA A 162 9.69 1.43 15.87
N VAL A 163 8.90 2.26 16.55
CA VAL A 163 8.95 2.39 18.01
C VAL A 163 7.56 2.11 18.59
N PRO A 164 7.41 1.04 19.39
CA PRO A 164 6.13 0.66 19.99
C PRO A 164 5.53 1.79 20.83
N GLY A 165 4.20 1.92 20.79
CA GLY A 165 3.48 2.91 21.59
C GLY A 165 3.71 4.37 21.19
N THR A 166 4.31 4.62 20.02
CA THR A 166 4.55 5.98 19.53
C THR A 166 3.61 6.37 18.39
N VAL A 167 3.51 7.68 18.19
CA VAL A 167 2.72 8.33 17.13
C VAL A 167 3.65 8.96 16.11
N SER A 168 3.11 9.34 14.95
CA SER A 168 3.87 9.96 13.87
C SER A 168 4.66 11.20 14.31
N GLY A 169 4.18 11.93 15.33
CA GLY A 169 4.87 13.10 15.86
C GLY A 169 6.20 12.80 16.56
N TYR A 170 6.31 11.65 17.21
CA TYR A 170 7.59 11.18 17.76
C TYR A 170 8.57 10.91 16.61
N THR A 171 8.18 10.09 15.65
CA THR A 171 9.03 9.72 14.51
C THR A 171 9.37 10.92 13.63
N SER A 172 8.43 11.86 13.45
CA SER A 172 8.66 13.13 12.76
C SER A 172 9.79 13.92 13.43
N SER A 173 9.84 13.93 14.76
CA SER A 173 10.86 14.65 15.53
C SER A 173 12.21 13.92 15.50
N CYS A 174 12.18 12.58 15.58
CA CYS A 174 13.36 11.73 15.73
C CYS A 174 13.78 11.01 14.44
N LEU A 175 13.30 11.44 13.26
CA LEU A 175 13.43 10.70 11.99
C LEU A 175 14.85 10.20 11.69
N HIS A 176 15.85 11.06 11.93
CA HIS A 176 17.25 10.75 11.68
C HIS A 176 17.79 9.62 12.57
N ASN A 177 17.14 9.26 13.68
CA ASN A 177 17.55 8.11 14.48
C ASN A 177 16.92 6.80 14.00
N HIS A 178 15.88 6.88 13.18
CA HIS A 178 15.05 5.73 12.78
C HIS A 178 15.24 5.31 11.32
N LEU A 179 15.91 6.14 10.50
CA LEU A 179 16.20 5.85 9.10
C LEU A 179 17.65 6.21 8.73
N ILE A 180 18.61 5.48 9.29
CA ILE A 180 20.03 5.58 8.90
C ILE A 180 20.55 4.20 8.45
N PRO A 181 21.23 4.13 7.29
CA PRO A 181 21.46 5.20 6.32
C PRO A 181 20.26 5.45 5.39
N ASP A 182 20.35 6.47 4.54
CA ASP A 182 19.26 6.91 3.66
C ASP A 182 18.60 5.75 2.87
N PRO A 183 17.27 5.58 2.96
CA PRO A 183 16.54 4.50 2.31
C PRO A 183 16.20 4.84 0.84
N ASP A 184 15.93 3.80 0.05
CA ASP A 184 15.36 3.88 -1.30
C ASP A 184 13.82 3.77 -1.28
N LEU A 185 13.29 2.98 -0.34
CA LEU A 185 11.85 2.76 -0.10
C LEU A 185 11.56 2.87 1.40
N VAL A 186 10.47 3.54 1.77
CA VAL A 186 9.99 3.64 3.14
C VAL A 186 8.52 3.25 3.22
N LEU A 187 8.22 2.25 4.06
CA LEU A 187 6.86 1.91 4.49
C LEU A 187 6.51 2.75 5.71
N VAL A 188 5.36 3.41 5.73
CA VAL A 188 4.93 4.30 6.82
C VAL A 188 3.56 3.87 7.36
N GLU A 189 3.49 3.52 8.64
CA GLU A 189 2.33 2.90 9.28
C GLU A 189 2.04 3.54 10.65
N PHE A 190 1.00 4.36 10.76
CA PHE A 190 0.59 4.98 12.03
C PHE A 190 -0.94 5.07 12.18
N ALA A 191 -1.71 4.35 11.36
CA ALA A 191 -3.15 4.59 11.20
C ALA A 191 -3.92 4.39 12.51
N ILE A 192 -3.51 3.39 13.30
CA ILE A 192 -4.10 3.10 14.61
C ILE A 192 -3.43 3.86 15.78
N ASN A 193 -2.29 4.50 15.54
CA ASN A 193 -1.51 5.20 16.55
C ASN A 193 -1.91 6.67 16.64
N ASP A 194 -2.03 7.33 15.49
CA ASP A 194 -2.43 8.71 15.42
C ASP A 194 -3.94 8.84 15.71
N SER A 195 -4.32 9.91 16.40
CA SER A 195 -5.73 10.16 16.68
C SER A 195 -6.42 10.69 15.42
N PRO A 196 -7.57 10.11 15.01
CA PRO A 196 -8.35 10.64 13.91
C PRO A 196 -8.89 12.02 14.27
N ILE A 197 -9.03 12.92 13.28
CA ILE A 197 -9.76 14.17 13.51
C ILE A 197 -11.27 13.97 13.34
N SER A 198 -12.05 14.63 14.19
CA SER A 198 -13.51 14.67 14.08
C SER A 198 -14.01 15.71 13.08
N THR A 199 -13.15 16.61 12.61
CA THR A 199 -13.52 17.71 11.71
C THR A 199 -13.16 17.37 10.26
N TRP A 200 -13.90 17.94 9.32
CA TRP A 200 -13.60 17.84 7.88
C TRP A 200 -12.62 18.91 7.39
N THR A 201 -12.27 19.89 8.23
CA THR A 201 -11.38 20.99 7.86
C THR A 201 -9.96 20.68 8.28
N LEU A 202 -9.01 20.94 7.37
CA LEU A 202 -7.58 20.89 7.67
C LEU A 202 -7.12 22.03 8.60
N ASP A 203 -7.96 23.05 8.80
CA ASP A 203 -7.68 24.15 9.71
C ASP A 203 -7.77 23.70 11.17
N GLY A 204 -6.79 24.10 11.99
CA GLY A 204 -6.72 23.76 13.41
C GLY A 204 -6.35 22.30 13.77
N ALA A 205 -6.22 21.38 12.80
CA ALA A 205 -6.00 19.95 13.04
C ALA A 205 -4.57 19.62 13.54
N VAL A 206 -4.31 19.84 14.84
CA VAL A 206 -3.03 19.53 15.51
C VAL A 206 -2.63 18.05 15.32
N ALA A 207 -3.60 17.14 15.21
CA ALA A 207 -3.35 15.71 15.06
C ALA A 207 -2.74 15.30 13.70
N ARG A 208 -3.01 16.05 12.60
CA ARG A 208 -2.52 15.70 11.25
C ARG A 208 -1.15 16.29 10.91
N ARG A 209 -0.83 17.45 11.50
CA ARG A 209 0.43 18.18 11.27
C ARG A 209 1.68 17.32 11.48
N PRO A 210 1.79 16.45 12.49
CA PRO A 210 3.00 15.67 12.72
C PRO A 210 3.22 14.63 11.62
N PHE A 211 2.16 13.96 11.16
CA PHE A 211 2.23 12.99 10.06
C PHE A 211 2.57 13.68 8.74
N GLU A 212 1.89 14.79 8.40
CA GLU A 212 2.25 15.56 7.21
C GLU A 212 3.71 16.05 7.25
N ARG A 213 4.17 16.52 8.42
CA ARG A 213 5.57 16.91 8.62
C ARG A 213 6.51 15.73 8.40
N LEU A 214 6.16 14.52 8.86
CA LEU A 214 6.93 13.31 8.61
C LEU A 214 7.03 13.02 7.11
N LEU A 215 5.91 12.99 6.38
CA LEU A 215 5.89 12.79 4.93
C LEU A 215 6.76 13.83 4.21
N ARG A 216 6.61 15.10 4.58
CA ARG A 216 7.39 16.22 4.05
C ARG A 216 8.89 16.09 4.30
N LYS A 217 9.31 15.50 5.42
CA LYS A 217 10.72 15.21 5.71
C LYS A 217 11.21 14.05 4.85
N LEU A 218 10.47 12.94 4.81
CA LEU A 218 10.79 11.77 3.98
C LEU A 218 10.95 12.13 2.50
N LEU A 219 10.01 12.90 1.95
CA LEU A 219 10.02 13.30 0.54
C LEU A 219 11.18 14.25 0.17
N ARG A 220 11.77 14.91 1.16
CA ARG A 220 12.93 15.82 1.04
C ARG A 220 14.27 15.17 1.38
N LEU A 221 14.29 13.91 1.80
CA LEU A 221 15.55 13.20 2.03
C LEU A 221 16.42 13.20 0.75
N PRO A 222 17.76 13.25 0.87
CA PRO A 222 18.65 13.30 -0.28
C PRO A 222 18.45 12.14 -1.26
N SER A 223 18.19 10.93 -0.74
CA SER A 223 17.91 9.74 -1.55
C SER A 223 16.58 9.79 -2.33
N LYS A 224 15.71 10.76 -2.03
CA LYS A 224 14.37 10.92 -2.64
C LYS A 224 13.60 9.58 -2.63
N PRO A 225 13.39 8.96 -1.46
CA PRO A 225 12.84 7.61 -1.38
C PRO A 225 11.43 7.54 -1.95
N ALA A 226 11.05 6.36 -2.42
CA ALA A 226 9.65 5.99 -2.56
C ALA A 226 9.02 5.88 -1.16
N VAL A 227 7.83 6.45 -0.97
CA VAL A 227 7.09 6.38 0.30
C VAL A 227 5.77 5.68 0.02
N VAL A 228 5.46 4.64 0.77
CA VAL A 228 4.20 3.89 0.69
C VAL A 228 3.53 3.94 2.05
N LEU A 229 2.27 4.37 2.09
CA LEU A 229 1.48 4.38 3.31
C LEU A 229 0.85 3.01 3.50
N ILE A 230 0.95 2.49 4.73
CA ILE A 230 0.32 1.25 5.14
C ILE A 230 -0.68 1.61 6.25
N ASN A 231 -1.96 1.32 6.03
CA ASN A 231 -3.02 1.57 6.99
C ASN A 231 -3.42 0.25 7.65
N MET A 232 -2.85 -0.01 8.82
CA MET A 232 -3.26 -1.16 9.61
C MET A 232 -4.62 -0.92 10.25
N TYR A 233 -5.39 -1.99 10.40
CA TYR A 233 -6.67 -1.97 11.10
C TYR A 233 -6.54 -2.71 12.43
N ALA A 234 -7.13 -2.14 13.49
CA ALA A 234 -7.25 -2.80 14.78
C ALA A 234 -8.65 -2.54 15.37
N VAL A 235 -9.34 -3.61 15.75
CA VAL A 235 -10.75 -3.60 16.17
C VAL A 235 -11.01 -2.60 17.31
N ALA A 236 -10.17 -2.62 18.35
CA ALA A 236 -10.33 -1.75 19.50
C ALA A 236 -10.05 -0.26 19.17
N PRO A 237 -8.88 0.11 18.58
CA PRO A 237 -8.65 1.49 18.12
C PRO A 237 -9.71 2.02 17.16
N ALA A 238 -10.20 1.17 16.25
CA ALA A 238 -11.24 1.51 15.29
C ALA A 238 -12.65 1.57 15.89
N SER A 239 -12.84 1.26 17.18
CA SER A 239 -14.15 1.21 17.84
C SER A 239 -15.18 0.36 17.07
N ASN A 240 -14.74 -0.77 16.52
CA ASN A 240 -15.53 -1.66 15.64
C ASN A 240 -16.10 -1.01 14.37
N LYS A 241 -15.54 0.12 13.93
CA LYS A 241 -15.99 0.84 12.73
C LYS A 241 -14.85 0.93 11.72
N TYR A 242 -15.14 0.52 10.50
CA TYR A 242 -14.23 0.74 9.39
C TYR A 242 -13.97 2.24 9.19
N HIS A 243 -12.73 2.62 8.85
CA HIS A 243 -12.38 3.99 8.52
C HIS A 243 -12.58 4.99 9.68
N HIS A 244 -12.47 4.49 10.92
CA HIS A 244 -12.61 5.23 12.17
C HIS A 244 -11.26 5.38 12.90
N THR A 245 -10.17 5.28 12.16
CA THR A 245 -8.80 5.55 12.62
C THR A 245 -8.19 6.70 11.82
N ALA A 246 -6.92 7.03 12.03
CA ALA A 246 -6.25 8.08 11.25
C ALA A 246 -6.08 7.71 9.76
N GLU A 247 -6.43 6.48 9.34
CA GLU A 247 -6.43 6.05 7.94
C GLU A 247 -7.20 7.02 7.01
N ARG A 248 -8.31 7.60 7.48
CA ARG A 248 -9.05 8.63 6.74
C ARG A 248 -8.18 9.83 6.41
N ASP A 249 -7.51 10.35 7.43
CA ASP A 249 -6.66 11.53 7.33
C ASP A 249 -5.44 11.28 6.45
N PHE A 250 -4.93 10.05 6.52
CA PHE A 250 -3.80 9.60 5.74
C PHE A 250 -4.18 9.42 4.27
N GLY A 251 -5.39 8.95 3.95
CA GLY A 251 -5.89 8.87 2.56
C GLY A 251 -5.98 10.23 1.87
N GLU A 252 -6.41 11.27 2.58
CA GLU A 252 -6.41 12.65 2.08
C GLU A 252 -4.97 13.16 1.83
N LEU A 253 -4.04 12.88 2.75
CA LEU A 253 -2.62 13.25 2.57
C LEU A 253 -1.95 12.43 1.46
N ALA A 254 -2.29 11.14 1.32
CA ALA A 254 -1.84 10.28 0.25
C ALA A 254 -2.22 10.88 -1.10
N SER A 255 -3.47 11.34 -1.22
CA SER A 255 -3.97 12.00 -2.42
C SER A 255 -3.21 13.29 -2.72
N TYR A 256 -3.06 14.17 -1.71
CA TYR A 256 -2.37 15.46 -1.85
C TYR A 256 -0.89 15.31 -2.27
N TYR A 257 -0.16 14.39 -1.64
CA TYR A 257 1.25 14.12 -1.95
C TYR A 257 1.43 13.06 -3.05
N SER A 258 0.33 12.53 -3.59
CA SER A 258 0.26 11.50 -4.62
C SER A 258 1.07 10.23 -4.29
N LEU A 259 0.98 9.79 -3.03
CA LEU A 259 1.70 8.62 -2.48
C LEU A 259 0.84 7.36 -2.55
N PRO A 260 1.39 6.19 -2.95
CA PRO A 260 0.68 4.93 -2.84
C PRO A 260 0.27 4.64 -1.40
N SER A 261 -0.93 4.10 -1.22
CA SER A 261 -1.54 3.77 0.06
C SER A 261 -2.27 2.44 -0.05
N VAL A 262 -2.10 1.61 0.98
CA VAL A 262 -2.76 0.31 1.17
C VAL A 262 -3.28 0.16 2.59
#